data_AF-A0A7X6PG40-F1
#
_entry.id   AF-A0A7X6PG40-F1
#
_cell.length_a   1.000
_cell.length_b   1.000
_cell.length_c   1.000
_cell.angle_alpha   90.00
_cell.angle_beta   90.00
_cell.angle_gamma   90.00
#
_symmetry.space_group_name_H-M   'P 1'
#
loop_
_entity.id
_entity.type
_entity.pdbx_description
1 polymer ?
#
loop_
_entity_poly.entity_id
_entity_poly.type
_entity_poly.pdbx_seq_one_letter_code
_entity_poly.pdbx_strand_id
1 'polypeptide(L)'
;MKPLLLTFFTVTLMDTSLKAEIRKMNADIQKTILNWHGEKVLGNHTGTILLKEGWLHFDNNRITSGEFLIDMTSIRDDDSSERLEGHLKSDDFFGVEKHPLSRLVITESEAFDKGSAMVKGNLTIKGITNSLEFRATMQETNEGISFFALITVDRSKYNVRYGSGSFFNNLGDKAIYDEFRVKVSLHLN
;
A
#
# COMPACT_ATOMS: atom_id res chain seq x y z
N MET A 1 25.84 -59.37 -50.46
CA MET A 1 26.34 -58.09 -49.94
C MET A 1 25.20 -57.44 -49.17
N LYS A 2 25.29 -57.34 -47.83
CA LYS A 2 24.18 -56.84 -46.98
C LYS A 2 24.20 -55.30 -46.94
N PRO A 3 23.05 -54.61 -47.04
CA PRO A 3 23.00 -53.16 -47.01
C PRO A 3 23.22 -52.64 -45.58
N LEU A 4 24.01 -51.57 -45.47
CA LEU A 4 24.29 -50.86 -44.22
C LEU A 4 23.12 -49.92 -43.91
N LEU A 5 22.38 -50.20 -42.82
CA LEU A 5 21.31 -49.31 -42.34
C LEU A 5 21.94 -48.16 -41.54
N LEU A 6 21.77 -46.92 -42.01
CA LEU A 6 22.18 -45.72 -41.30
C LEU A 6 21.03 -45.24 -40.41
N THR A 7 21.16 -45.43 -39.09
CA THR A 7 20.16 -44.97 -38.13
C THR A 7 20.45 -43.50 -37.78
N PHE A 8 19.56 -42.59 -38.17
CA PHE A 8 19.63 -41.19 -37.75
C PHE A 8 19.07 -41.06 -36.33
N PHE A 9 19.90 -40.59 -35.40
CA PHE A 9 19.49 -40.26 -34.05
C PHE A 9 19.09 -38.78 -34.01
N THR A 10 17.79 -38.48 -34.00
CA THR A 10 17.30 -37.12 -33.81
C THR A 10 17.37 -36.77 -32.31
N VAL A 11 18.26 -35.84 -31.97
CA VAL A 11 18.30 -35.23 -30.63
C VAL A 11 17.28 -34.09 -30.60
N THR A 12 16.17 -34.31 -29.90
CA THR A 12 15.19 -33.26 -29.63
C THR A 12 15.70 -32.41 -28.47
N LEU A 13 16.13 -31.19 -28.76
CA LEU A 13 16.44 -30.19 -27.73
C LEU A 13 15.10 -29.76 -27.09
N MET A 14 14.86 -30.17 -25.86
CA MET A 14 13.78 -29.61 -25.04
C MET A 14 14.19 -28.20 -24.62
N ASP A 15 13.55 -27.19 -25.18
CA ASP A 15 13.72 -25.79 -24.77
C ASP A 15 13.08 -25.61 -23.39
N THR A 16 13.90 -25.64 -22.34
CA THR A 16 13.47 -25.36 -20.97
C THR A 16 13.38 -23.86 -20.79
N SER A 17 12.36 -23.23 -21.36
CA SER A 17 12.03 -21.85 -21.02
C SER A 17 11.69 -21.80 -19.53
N LEU A 18 12.56 -21.21 -18.70
CA LEU A 18 12.24 -20.82 -17.33
C LEU A 18 11.07 -19.83 -17.39
N LYS A 19 9.84 -20.32 -17.23
CA LYS A 19 8.72 -19.44 -16.92
C LYS A 19 8.97 -18.90 -15.51
N ALA A 20 9.29 -17.62 -15.41
CA ALA A 20 9.28 -16.94 -14.12
C ALA A 20 7.86 -17.09 -13.56
N GLU A 21 7.72 -17.82 -12.44
CA GLU A 21 6.43 -17.94 -11.78
C GLU A 21 6.16 -16.66 -11.02
N ILE A 22 5.02 -16.03 -11.32
CA ILE A 22 4.52 -14.89 -10.56
C ILE A 22 4.29 -15.36 -9.12
N ARG A 23 5.14 -14.90 -8.19
CA ARG A 23 5.03 -15.29 -6.78
C ARG A 23 3.96 -14.43 -6.12
N LYS A 24 2.86 -15.04 -5.67
CA LYS A 24 1.94 -14.39 -4.72
C LYS A 24 2.54 -14.44 -3.32
N MET A 25 2.66 -13.29 -2.67
CA MET A 25 3.15 -13.16 -1.31
C MET A 25 2.07 -12.49 -0.46
N ASN A 26 1.82 -13.02 0.73
CA ASN A 26 0.80 -12.48 1.63
C ASN A 26 1.47 -11.61 2.70
N ALA A 27 0.79 -10.55 3.11
CA ALA A 27 1.25 -9.71 4.20
C ALA A 27 1.20 -10.45 5.53
N ASP A 28 2.30 -10.35 6.27
CA ASP A 28 2.31 -10.68 7.69
C ASP A 28 1.67 -9.50 8.44
N ILE A 29 0.43 -9.69 8.87
CA ILE A 29 -0.36 -8.64 9.51
C ILE A 29 0.25 -8.21 10.85
N GLN A 30 0.91 -9.12 11.57
CA GLN A 30 1.47 -8.82 12.89
C GLN A 30 2.81 -8.09 12.78
N LYS A 31 3.57 -8.32 11.70
CA LYS A 31 4.83 -7.62 11.43
C LYS A 31 4.66 -6.34 10.60
N THR A 32 3.47 -6.12 10.02
CA THR A 32 3.19 -4.93 9.23
C THR A 32 2.78 -3.76 10.10
N ILE A 33 3.44 -2.62 9.93
CA ILE A 33 3.20 -1.40 10.72
C ILE A 33 2.81 -0.26 9.78
N LEU A 34 1.68 0.39 10.06
CA LEU A 34 1.23 1.60 9.39
C LEU A 34 1.09 2.73 10.42
N ASN A 35 1.94 3.76 10.30
CA ASN A 35 1.88 4.94 11.15
C ASN A 35 1.37 6.13 10.35
N TRP A 36 0.32 6.79 10.81
CA TRP A 36 -0.21 7.99 10.17
C TRP A 36 0.33 9.25 10.86
N HIS A 37 0.43 10.33 10.09
CA HIS A 37 0.79 11.68 10.56
C HIS A 37 -0.12 12.70 9.88
N GLY A 38 -0.85 13.47 10.68
CA GLY A 38 -1.74 14.54 10.24
C GLY A 38 -1.36 15.87 10.88
N GLU A 39 -1.47 16.95 10.13
CA GLU A 39 -0.96 18.26 10.54
C GLU A 39 -2.06 19.33 10.48
N LYS A 40 -2.01 20.25 11.44
CA LYS A 40 -2.77 21.51 11.46
C LYS A 40 -1.78 22.68 11.52
N VAL A 41 -2.27 23.90 11.32
CA VAL A 41 -1.42 25.10 11.35
C VAL A 41 -0.58 25.21 12.63
N LEU A 42 -1.15 24.86 13.78
CA LEU A 42 -0.50 24.97 15.10
C LEU A 42 -0.12 23.63 15.74
N GLY A 43 0.09 22.56 14.97
CA GLY A 43 0.52 21.28 15.53
C GLY A 43 0.28 20.09 14.63
N ASN A 44 0.49 18.90 15.17
CA ASN A 44 0.28 17.65 14.46
C ASN A 44 -0.24 16.57 15.41
N HIS A 45 -0.67 15.46 14.84
CA HIS A 45 -0.99 14.23 15.52
C HIS A 45 -0.36 13.07 14.75
N THR A 46 0.09 12.06 15.50
CA THR A 46 0.54 10.78 14.96
C THR A 46 -0.29 9.65 15.54
N GLY A 47 -0.25 8.52 14.87
CA GLY A 47 -0.87 7.33 15.41
C GLY A 47 -0.69 6.13 14.51
N THR A 48 -1.45 5.08 14.83
CA THR A 48 -1.41 3.81 14.11
C THR A 48 -2.75 3.48 13.48
N ILE A 49 -2.68 2.65 12.45
CA ILE A 49 -3.84 1.99 11.84
C ILE A 49 -3.41 0.60 11.40
N LEU A 50 -4.29 -0.40 11.56
CA LEU A 50 -3.95 -1.79 11.29
C LEU A 50 -4.27 -2.17 9.86
N LEU A 51 -3.36 -2.96 9.27
CA LEU A 51 -3.67 -3.74 8.09
C LEU A 51 -4.63 -4.87 8.49
N LYS A 52 -5.70 -5.08 7.73
CA LYS A 52 -6.61 -6.22 7.93
C LYS A 52 -6.12 -7.44 7.17
N GLU A 53 -5.82 -7.25 5.89
CA GLU A 53 -5.27 -8.26 5.00
C GLU A 53 -4.53 -7.59 3.84
N GLY A 54 -3.61 -8.30 3.21
CA GLY A 54 -3.00 -7.84 1.99
C GLY A 54 -2.13 -8.87 1.31
N TRP A 55 -1.88 -8.65 0.03
CA TRP A 55 -1.03 -9.50 -0.80
C TRP A 55 -0.44 -8.73 -1.98
N LEU A 56 0.67 -9.24 -2.52
CA LEU A 56 1.30 -8.76 -3.75
C LEU A 56 1.64 -9.93 -4.66
N HIS A 57 1.63 -9.68 -5.97
CA HIS A 57 2.32 -10.49 -6.94
C HIS A 57 3.66 -9.83 -7.28
N PHE A 58 4.75 -10.58 -7.14
CA PHE A 58 6.10 -10.10 -7.43
C PHE A 58 6.76 -11.00 -8.47
N ASP A 59 7.27 -10.38 -9.52
CA ASP A 59 7.89 -11.04 -10.66
C ASP A 59 8.95 -10.14 -11.27
N ASN A 60 10.07 -10.71 -11.72
CA ASN A 60 11.14 -9.98 -12.41
C ASN A 60 11.54 -8.67 -11.73
N ASN A 61 11.67 -8.73 -10.40
CA ASN A 61 12.02 -7.59 -9.54
C ASN A 61 11.03 -6.41 -9.64
N ARG A 62 9.74 -6.72 -9.83
CA ARG A 62 8.61 -5.78 -9.94
C ARG A 62 7.42 -6.30 -9.16
N ILE A 63 6.61 -5.38 -8.65
CA ILE A 63 5.25 -5.68 -8.20
C ILE A 63 4.34 -5.62 -9.44
N THR A 64 3.65 -6.70 -9.76
CA THR A 64 2.74 -6.76 -10.93
C THR A 64 1.29 -6.54 -10.56
N SER A 65 0.91 -6.73 -9.29
CA SER A 65 -0.39 -6.34 -8.73
C SER A 65 -0.40 -6.57 -7.23
N GLY A 66 -1.41 -6.03 -6.55
CA GLY A 66 -1.66 -6.32 -5.14
C GLY A 66 -2.90 -5.66 -4.60
N GLU A 67 -3.35 -6.10 -3.44
CA GLU A 67 -4.50 -5.51 -2.75
C GLU A 67 -4.25 -5.51 -1.25
N PHE A 68 -4.58 -4.41 -0.59
CA PHE A 68 -4.47 -4.22 0.86
C PHE A 68 -5.76 -3.62 1.39
N LEU A 69 -6.31 -4.23 2.44
CA LEU A 69 -7.44 -3.70 3.18
C LEU A 69 -6.95 -3.18 4.53
N ILE A 70 -7.23 -1.92 4.81
CA ILE A 70 -6.87 -1.23 6.04
C ILE A 70 -8.12 -1.16 6.92
N ASP A 71 -8.00 -1.58 8.17
CA ASP A 71 -9.09 -1.54 9.14
C ASP A 71 -9.22 -0.13 9.74
N MET A 72 -10.19 0.64 9.27
CA MET A 72 -10.42 1.99 9.76
C MET A 72 -10.96 2.04 11.19
N THR A 73 -11.54 0.94 11.69
CA THR A 73 -12.00 0.85 13.09
C THR A 73 -10.85 0.83 14.09
N SER A 74 -9.66 0.42 13.61
CA SER A 74 -8.44 0.28 14.39
C SER A 74 -7.62 1.58 14.51
N ILE A 75 -8.05 2.69 13.92
CA ILE A 75 -7.31 3.95 14.01
C ILE A 75 -7.13 4.36 15.48
N ARG A 76 -5.89 4.66 15.85
CA ARG A 76 -5.44 5.08 17.18
C ARG A 76 -4.55 6.30 17.08
N ASP A 77 -4.64 7.18 18.06
CA ASP A 77 -3.74 8.32 18.26
C ASP A 77 -2.65 7.93 19.27
N ASP A 78 -1.41 8.36 19.04
CA ASP A 78 -0.28 7.98 19.91
C ASP A 78 -0.43 8.56 21.33
N ASP A 79 -1.06 9.72 21.47
CA ASP A 79 -1.40 10.32 22.77
C ASP A 79 -2.65 9.67 23.40
N SER A 80 -3.24 8.65 22.76
CA SER A 80 -4.43 7.94 23.20
C SER A 80 -5.63 8.86 23.48
N SER A 81 -5.77 9.93 22.70
CA SER A 81 -6.86 10.89 22.86
C SER A 81 -8.20 10.32 22.37
N GLU A 82 -9.02 9.83 23.29
CA GLU A 82 -10.37 9.30 22.98
C GLU A 82 -11.22 10.29 22.18
N ARG A 83 -11.09 11.59 22.49
CA ARG A 83 -11.79 12.65 21.76
C ARG A 83 -11.34 12.74 20.31
N LEU A 84 -10.03 12.69 20.05
CA LEU A 84 -9.50 12.75 18.69
C LEU A 84 -9.88 11.49 17.93
N GLU A 85 -9.66 10.31 18.52
CA GLU A 85 -10.01 9.04 17.88
C GLU A 85 -11.51 8.97 17.53
N GLY A 86 -12.38 9.39 18.45
CA GLY A 86 -13.81 9.48 18.20
C GLY A 86 -14.14 10.42 17.05
N HIS A 87 -13.49 11.59 16.98
CA HIS A 87 -13.68 12.53 15.88
C HIS A 87 -13.19 11.95 14.54
N LEU A 88 -12.00 11.33 14.49
CA LEU A 88 -11.47 10.71 13.29
C LEU A 88 -12.40 9.62 12.74
N LYS A 89 -13.08 8.88 13.63
CA LYS A 89 -14.05 7.83 13.27
C LYS A 89 -15.41 8.36 12.85
N SER A 90 -15.81 9.54 13.29
CA SER A 90 -17.11 10.14 13.01
C SER A 90 -17.39 10.41 11.52
N ASP A 91 -18.65 10.58 11.16
CA ASP A 91 -19.11 10.94 9.80
C ASP A 91 -18.47 12.21 9.25
N ASP A 92 -18.15 13.17 10.13
CA ASP A 92 -17.49 14.44 9.78
C ASP A 92 -16.05 14.25 9.28
N PHE A 93 -15.45 13.09 9.60
CA PHE A 93 -14.10 12.73 9.16
C PHE A 93 -14.11 11.46 8.30
N PHE A 94 -13.65 10.31 8.78
CA PHE A 94 -13.58 9.08 7.96
C PHE A 94 -14.89 8.31 7.87
N GLY A 95 -15.91 8.61 8.70
CA GLY A 95 -17.21 7.93 8.66
C GLY A 95 -17.10 6.42 8.80
N VAL A 96 -16.32 5.98 9.79
CA VAL A 96 -15.82 4.60 9.93
C VAL A 96 -16.94 3.59 10.14
N GLU A 97 -18.07 3.98 10.74
CA GLU A 97 -19.24 3.12 10.86
C GLU A 97 -19.78 2.66 9.50
N LYS A 98 -19.77 3.56 8.49
CA LYS A 98 -20.23 3.28 7.12
C LYS A 98 -19.10 2.81 6.21
N HIS A 99 -17.87 3.16 6.56
CA HIS A 99 -16.66 2.88 5.78
C HIS A 99 -15.60 2.24 6.67
N PRO A 100 -15.82 1.01 7.17
CA PRO A 100 -14.90 0.37 8.11
C PRO A 100 -13.57 -0.04 7.46
N LEU A 101 -13.50 -0.04 6.13
CA LEU A 101 -12.32 -0.42 5.36
C LEU A 101 -11.92 0.68 4.38
N SER A 102 -10.63 0.96 4.33
CA SER A 102 -9.99 1.59 3.18
C SER A 102 -9.26 0.53 2.38
N ARG A 103 -9.11 0.73 1.07
CA ARG A 103 -8.49 -0.27 0.18
C ARG A 103 -7.45 0.37 -0.70
N LEU A 104 -6.27 -0.24 -0.80
CA LEU A 104 -5.25 0.10 -1.78
C LEU A 104 -5.07 -1.06 -2.76
N VAL A 105 -5.31 -0.83 -4.04
CA VAL A 105 -5.04 -1.78 -5.13
C VAL A 105 -3.78 -1.32 -5.87
N ILE A 106 -2.70 -2.09 -5.78
CA ILE A 106 -1.47 -1.85 -6.53
C ILE A 106 -1.66 -2.39 -7.94
N THR A 107 -1.36 -1.57 -8.94
CA THR A 107 -1.48 -1.94 -10.36
C THR A 107 -0.15 -2.38 -10.95
N GLU A 108 0.95 -1.73 -10.56
CA GLU A 108 2.30 -2.04 -11.05
C GLU A 108 3.38 -1.32 -10.23
N SER A 109 4.63 -1.76 -10.41
CA SER A 109 5.81 -0.97 -10.10
C SER A 109 6.80 -0.95 -11.26
N GLU A 110 7.68 0.05 -11.25
CA GLU A 110 8.96 -0.04 -11.93
C GLU A 110 9.78 -1.22 -11.38
N ALA A 111 10.84 -1.61 -12.10
CA ALA A 111 11.80 -2.57 -11.54
C ALA A 111 12.53 -1.91 -10.38
N PHE A 112 12.73 -2.62 -9.28
CA PHE A 112 13.47 -2.11 -8.13
C PHE A 112 14.94 -1.94 -8.48
N ASP A 113 15.37 -0.71 -8.72
CA ASP A 113 16.78 -0.36 -8.92
C ASP A 113 17.40 0.12 -7.61
N LYS A 114 18.56 -0.44 -7.26
CA LYS A 114 19.25 -0.20 -5.98
C LYS A 114 18.32 -0.31 -4.77
N GLY A 115 17.35 -1.24 -4.84
CA GLY A 115 16.37 -1.48 -3.79
C GLY A 115 15.20 -0.51 -3.75
N SER A 116 14.97 0.36 -4.75
CA SER A 116 13.81 1.25 -4.77
C SER A 116 13.10 1.29 -6.12
N ALA A 117 11.78 1.48 -6.10
CA ALA A 117 10.96 1.63 -7.30
C ALA A 117 9.83 2.62 -7.08
N MET A 118 9.31 3.17 -8.18
CA MET A 118 8.01 3.82 -8.17
C MET A 118 6.89 2.77 -8.26
N VAL A 119 5.87 2.92 -7.40
CA VAL A 119 4.71 2.02 -7.32
C VAL A 119 3.45 2.82 -7.59
N LYS A 120 2.56 2.27 -8.41
CA LYS A 120 1.27 2.88 -8.74
C LYS A 120 0.12 2.05 -8.21
N GLY A 121 -0.94 2.73 -7.81
CA GLY A 121 -2.15 2.06 -7.37
C GLY A 121 -3.35 3.00 -7.27
N ASN A 122 -4.46 2.41 -6.85
CA ASN A 122 -5.72 3.09 -6.62
C ASN A 122 -6.10 2.94 -5.15
N LEU A 123 -6.23 4.06 -4.46
CA LEU A 123 -6.67 4.10 -3.06
C LEU A 123 -8.14 4.46 -3.02
N THR A 124 -8.90 3.68 -2.25
CA THR A 124 -10.29 3.91 -1.93
C THR A 124 -10.40 4.28 -0.46
N ILE A 125 -10.91 5.48 -0.17
CA ILE A 125 -11.27 5.95 1.17
C ILE A 125 -12.70 6.52 1.08
N LYS A 126 -13.57 6.19 2.04
CA LYS A 126 -15.00 6.59 2.03
C LYS A 126 -15.73 6.25 0.71
N GLY A 127 -15.39 5.11 0.10
CA GLY A 127 -15.97 4.67 -1.18
C GLY A 127 -15.52 5.46 -2.42
N ILE A 128 -14.70 6.50 -2.26
CA ILE A 128 -14.16 7.29 -3.36
C ILE A 128 -12.78 6.75 -3.72
N THR A 129 -12.54 6.50 -5.00
CA THR A 129 -11.27 5.95 -5.49
C THR A 129 -10.49 7.00 -6.26
N ASN A 130 -9.22 7.18 -5.92
CA ASN A 130 -8.27 8.01 -6.66
C ASN A 130 -6.97 7.25 -6.90
N SER A 131 -6.33 7.52 -8.04
CA SER A 131 -4.98 7.01 -8.32
C SER A 131 -3.95 7.72 -7.45
N LEU A 132 -2.93 6.98 -7.03
CA LEU A 132 -1.73 7.52 -6.41
C LEU A 132 -0.49 6.79 -6.89
N GLU A 133 0.64 7.45 -6.69
CA GLU A 133 1.96 6.96 -7.02
C GLU A 133 2.89 7.31 -5.86
N PHE A 134 3.72 6.36 -5.45
CA PHE A 134 4.64 6.52 -4.32
C PHE A 134 5.90 5.68 -4.50
N ARG A 135 7.01 6.17 -3.93
CA ARG A 135 8.26 5.43 -3.93
C ARG A 135 8.25 4.40 -2.80
N ALA A 136 8.64 3.18 -3.13
CA ALA A 136 8.86 2.10 -2.17
C ALA A 136 10.31 1.64 -2.20
N THR A 137 10.83 1.26 -1.05
CA THR A 137 12.13 0.59 -0.89
C THR A 137 11.90 -0.86 -0.50
N MET A 138 12.64 -1.78 -1.10
CA MET A 138 12.59 -3.21 -0.82
C MET A 138 13.83 -3.64 -0.06
N GLN A 139 13.63 -4.49 0.96
CA GLN A 139 14.69 -5.19 1.66
C GLN A 139 14.34 -6.67 1.72
N GLU A 140 15.21 -7.51 1.17
CA GLU A 140 15.09 -8.96 1.24
C GLU A 140 16.10 -9.49 2.27
N THR A 141 15.63 -10.33 3.18
CA THR A 141 16.46 -11.01 4.18
C THR A 141 16.09 -12.48 4.22
N ASN A 142 16.81 -13.27 5.04
CA ASN A 142 16.45 -14.67 5.27
C ASN A 142 15.07 -14.85 5.93
N GLU A 143 14.50 -13.79 6.51
CA GLU A 143 13.21 -13.81 7.21
C GLU A 143 12.02 -13.47 6.29
N GLY A 144 12.28 -13.00 5.07
CA GLY A 144 11.25 -12.60 4.11
C GLY A 144 11.60 -11.32 3.37
N ILE A 145 10.59 -10.76 2.69
CA ILE A 145 10.71 -9.49 1.96
C ILE A 145 9.93 -8.42 2.70
N SER A 146 10.58 -7.29 2.93
CA SER A 146 9.96 -6.09 3.50
C SER A 146 9.94 -4.95 2.51
N PHE A 147 8.86 -4.19 2.51
CA PHE A 147 8.70 -2.96 1.74
C PHE A 147 8.47 -1.77 2.66
N PHE A 148 9.15 -0.66 2.39
CA PHE A 148 9.04 0.58 3.14
C PHE A 148 8.59 1.71 2.23
N ALA A 149 7.63 2.50 2.67
CA ALA A 149 7.15 3.65 1.91
C ALA A 149 6.68 4.77 2.85
N LEU A 150 6.72 6.01 2.34
CA LEU A 150 6.02 7.14 2.94
C LEU A 150 4.98 7.61 1.91
N ILE A 151 3.73 7.24 2.13
CA ILE A 151 2.63 7.54 1.22
C ILE A 151 1.96 8.83 1.67
N THR A 152 1.98 9.87 0.84
CA THR A 152 1.23 11.11 1.08
C THR A 152 -0.14 11.01 0.41
N VAL A 153 -1.19 11.33 1.16
CA VAL A 153 -2.58 11.25 0.71
C VAL A 153 -3.26 12.60 0.96
N ASP A 154 -3.90 13.12 -0.08
CA ASP A 154 -4.78 14.29 0.02
C ASP A 154 -6.21 13.84 0.39
N ARG A 155 -6.61 14.10 1.64
CA ARG A 155 -7.91 13.70 2.19
C ARG A 155 -9.09 14.43 1.52
N SER A 156 -8.85 15.59 0.91
CA SER A 156 -9.92 16.36 0.27
C SER A 156 -10.49 15.63 -0.95
N LYS A 157 -9.65 14.88 -1.66
CA LYS A 157 -10.04 14.01 -2.79
C LYS A 157 -10.97 12.86 -2.42
N TYR A 158 -11.12 12.59 -1.12
CA TYR A 158 -11.99 11.55 -0.57
C TYR A 158 -13.14 12.13 0.24
N ASN A 159 -13.44 13.43 0.04
CA ASN A 159 -14.52 14.12 0.72
C ASN A 159 -14.44 14.06 2.25
N VAL A 160 -13.20 14.04 2.80
CA VAL A 160 -12.93 14.23 4.22
C VAL A 160 -12.78 15.72 4.46
N ARG A 161 -13.88 16.40 4.82
CA ARG A 161 -13.99 17.86 4.69
C ARG A 161 -13.60 18.63 5.95
N TYR A 162 -13.76 18.07 7.14
CA TYR A 162 -13.61 18.82 8.39
C TYR A 162 -12.25 19.55 8.46
N GLY A 163 -12.27 20.84 8.80
CA GLY A 163 -11.06 21.67 8.92
C GLY A 163 -10.23 21.82 7.64
N SER A 164 -10.74 21.41 6.47
CA SER A 164 -10.02 21.48 5.19
C SER A 164 -10.16 22.86 4.54
N GLY A 165 -9.03 23.44 4.16
CA GLY A 165 -8.98 24.68 3.38
C GLY A 165 -9.56 24.55 1.98
N SER A 166 -9.64 23.33 1.42
CA SER A 166 -10.25 23.07 0.11
C SER A 166 -11.78 23.19 0.10
N PHE A 167 -12.44 23.06 1.27
CA PHE A 167 -13.89 23.14 1.38
C PHE A 167 -14.42 24.36 2.14
N PHE A 168 -13.57 24.97 2.98
CA PHE A 168 -13.99 26.03 3.88
C PHE A 168 -12.98 27.18 3.90
N ASN A 169 -13.51 28.40 3.91
CA ASN A 169 -12.73 29.62 4.05
C ASN A 169 -12.65 30.05 5.53
N ASN A 170 -11.73 30.96 5.85
CA ASN A 170 -11.60 31.62 7.16
C ASN A 170 -11.42 30.66 8.35
N LEU A 171 -10.74 29.53 8.15
CA LEU A 171 -10.44 28.57 9.22
C LEU A 171 -9.39 29.10 10.21
N GLY A 172 -8.50 30.00 9.77
CA GLY A 172 -7.38 30.49 10.57
C GLY A 172 -6.58 29.34 11.16
N ASP A 173 -6.28 29.44 12.46
CA ASP A 173 -5.49 28.45 13.20
C ASP A 173 -6.17 27.06 13.33
N LYS A 174 -7.45 26.95 12.97
CA LYS A 174 -8.20 25.68 12.98
C LYS A 174 -8.02 24.88 11.70
N ALA A 175 -7.30 25.42 10.70
CA ALA A 175 -7.06 24.70 9.46
C ALA A 175 -6.21 23.45 9.70
N ILE A 176 -6.69 22.33 9.18
CA ILE A 176 -6.03 21.02 9.13
C ILE A 176 -5.63 20.81 7.68
N TYR A 177 -4.35 20.56 7.43
CA TYR A 177 -3.87 20.35 6.07
C TYR A 177 -4.57 19.17 5.41
N ASP A 178 -4.73 19.25 4.09
CA ASP A 178 -5.40 18.21 3.32
C ASP A 178 -4.50 16.98 3.16
N GLU A 179 -3.19 17.19 3.15
CA GLU A 179 -2.21 16.11 3.12
C GLU A 179 -2.03 15.48 4.50
N PHE A 180 -2.14 14.16 4.56
CA PHE A 180 -1.61 13.34 5.64
C PHE A 180 -0.66 12.30 5.06
N ARG A 181 0.21 11.74 5.91
CA ARG A 181 1.19 10.75 5.48
C ARG A 181 1.00 9.44 6.21
N VAL A 182 1.25 8.33 5.53
CA VAL A 182 1.31 6.99 6.11
C VAL A 182 2.69 6.43 5.88
N LYS A 183 3.45 6.23 6.96
CA LYS A 183 4.71 5.49 6.95
C LYS A 183 4.40 4.00 7.04
N VAL A 184 4.75 3.28 5.99
CA VAL A 184 4.49 1.85 5.81
C VAL A 184 5.77 1.06 6.06
N SER A 185 5.67 0.04 6.88
CA SER A 185 6.63 -1.07 6.99
C SER A 185 5.85 -2.36 6.75
N LEU A 186 5.81 -2.82 5.50
CA LEU A 186 5.10 -4.02 5.08
C LEU A 186 6.05 -5.21 5.12
N HIS A 187 5.65 -6.28 5.81
CA HIS A 187 6.38 -7.55 5.79
C HIS A 187 5.56 -8.60 5.04
N LEU A 188 6.21 -9.38 4.17
CA LEU A 188 5.57 -10.44 3.37
C LEU A 188 6.21 -11.81 3.65
N ASN A 189 5.38 -12.85 3.62
CA ASN A 189 5.77 -14.26 3.73
C ASN A 189 5.68 -14.96 2.36
#